data_AF-A0A1W9W3K3-F1
#
_entry.id   AF-A0A1W9W3K3-F1
#
_cell.length_a   1.000
_cell.length_b   1.000
_cell.length_c   1.000
_cell.angle_alpha   90.00
_cell.angle_beta   90.00
_cell.angle_gamma   90.00
#
_symmetry.space_group_name_H-M   'P 1'
#
loop_
_entity.id
_entity.type
_entity.pdbx_description
1 polymer ?
#
loop_
_entity_poly.entity_id
_entity_poly.type
_entity_poly.pdbx_seq_one_letter_code
_entity_poly.pdbx_strand_id
1 'polypeptide(L)'
;MVQLQKTVLMALGIFFILSVGDVFATQNPLKESADVVLTPADQLILDRIDQVNNRFDQVNDRFEQVNDRFDQVNNRFDQVNNRINHLDQSLSARINQVNDRIDNLWITMLGGFIGVMGFIGALVFWDRRTFMKRAKYEMRLELKEDRKKMDGILTALKKLDVHFPEVGEVLRSFGLL
;
A
#
# COMPACT_ATOMS: atom_id res chain seq x y z
N MET A 1 35.42 88.38 87.43
CA MET A 1 34.04 88.06 87.00
C MET A 1 33.97 87.23 85.72
N VAL A 2 34.72 87.55 84.66
CA VAL A 2 34.63 86.85 83.35
C VAL A 2 35.01 85.36 83.40
N GLN A 3 35.99 84.97 84.21
CA GLN A 3 36.39 83.55 84.33
C GLN A 3 35.31 82.69 85.01
N LEU A 4 34.60 83.24 86.01
CA LEU A 4 33.57 82.50 86.73
C LEU A 4 32.36 82.20 85.83
N GLN A 5 31.98 83.14 84.96
CA GLN A 5 30.90 82.92 83.98
C GLN A 5 31.25 81.86 82.95
N LYS A 6 32.50 81.79 82.49
CA LYS A 6 32.93 80.77 81.52
C LYS A 6 32.88 79.36 82.12
N THR A 7 33.34 79.18 83.34
CA THR A 7 33.31 77.86 84.00
C THR A 7 31.88 77.37 84.26
N VAL A 8 30.98 78.27 84.65
CA VAL A 8 29.56 77.95 84.86
C VAL A 8 28.86 77.60 83.53
N LEU A 9 29.13 78.35 82.45
CA LEU A 9 28.59 78.02 81.13
C LEU A 9 29.08 76.66 80.62
N MET A 10 30.34 76.33 80.85
CA MET A 10 30.92 75.05 80.43
C MET A 10 30.32 73.88 81.20
N ALA A 11 30.11 74.03 82.51
CA ALA A 11 29.47 73.01 83.34
C ALA A 11 28.00 72.79 82.95
N LEU A 12 27.26 73.87 82.67
CA LEU A 12 25.87 73.77 82.19
C LEU A 12 25.78 73.14 80.79
N GLY A 13 26.73 73.44 79.90
CA GLY A 13 26.80 72.82 78.57
C GLY A 13 27.06 71.31 78.64
N ILE A 14 27.95 70.86 79.51
CA ILE A 14 28.23 69.43 79.72
C ILE A 14 27.02 68.72 80.35
N PHE A 15 26.34 69.36 81.29
CA PHE A 15 25.11 68.83 81.90
C PHE A 15 23.97 68.71 80.88
N PHE A 16 23.86 69.67 79.96
CA PHE A 16 22.86 69.67 78.89
C PHE A 16 23.14 68.56 77.85
N ILE A 17 24.41 68.31 77.50
CA ILE A 17 24.78 67.23 76.57
C ILE A 17 24.54 65.84 77.19
N LEU A 18 24.85 65.66 78.48
CA LEU A 18 24.57 64.40 79.19
C LEU A 18 23.06 64.15 79.32
N SER A 19 22.27 65.18 79.65
CA SER A 19 20.81 65.06 79.77
C SER A 19 20.10 64.81 78.44
N VAL A 20 20.64 65.29 77.32
CA VAL A 20 20.06 65.08 75.97
C VAL A 20 20.48 63.73 75.39
N GLY A 21 21.65 63.21 75.78
CA GLY A 21 22.14 61.88 75.38
C GLY A 21 21.21 60.73 75.79
N ASP A 22 20.61 60.82 76.97
CA ASP A 22 19.67 59.79 77.47
C ASP A 22 18.29 59.87 76.78
N VAL A 23 17.87 61.06 76.35
CA VAL A 23 16.56 61.29 75.73
C VAL A 23 16.52 60.85 74.26
N PHE A 24 17.64 60.93 73.54
CA PHE A 24 17.75 60.49 72.14
C PHE A 24 18.09 59.00 71.96
N ALA A 25 18.45 58.29 73.03
CA ALA A 25 18.70 56.85 73.00
C ALA A 25 17.43 55.98 73.10
N THR A 26 16.23 56.59 73.13
CA THR A 26 14.96 55.88 73.31
C THR A 26 14.02 56.09 72.13
N GLN A 27 14.43 55.69 70.92
CA GLN A 27 13.48 55.40 69.83
C GLN A 27 14.14 54.58 68.71
N ASN A 28 14.45 53.31 69.00
CA ASN A 28 14.33 52.26 67.98
C ASN A 28 14.25 50.85 68.61
N PRO A 29 13.09 50.43 69.16
CA PRO A 29 12.90 49.04 69.56
C PRO A 29 12.59 48.09 68.40
N LEU A 30 12.55 48.54 67.13
CA LEU A 30 12.19 47.68 65.99
C LEU A 30 13.38 46.95 65.34
N LYS A 31 14.24 46.35 66.17
CA LYS A 31 15.15 45.26 65.77
C LYS A 31 15.09 44.09 66.74
N GLU A 32 13.94 43.91 67.38
CA GLU A 32 13.57 42.59 67.85
C GLU A 32 13.25 41.78 66.59
N SER A 33 14.16 40.88 66.22
CA SER A 33 13.80 39.73 65.40
C SER A 33 12.60 39.12 66.11
N ALA A 34 11.40 39.37 65.58
CA ALA A 34 10.23 38.63 65.97
C ALA A 34 10.57 37.17 65.63
N ASP A 35 11.07 36.44 66.62
CA ASP A 35 11.04 35.00 66.62
C ASP A 35 9.58 34.68 66.36
N VAL A 36 9.29 34.24 65.14
CA VAL A 36 7.97 33.74 64.78
C VAL A 36 7.84 32.47 65.61
N VAL A 37 7.29 32.61 66.82
CA VAL A 37 6.93 31.50 67.68
C VAL A 37 5.79 30.79 66.98
N LEU A 38 6.16 29.85 66.10
CA LEU A 38 5.24 28.95 65.42
C LEU A 38 4.36 28.32 66.49
N THR A 39 3.05 28.50 66.37
CA THR A 39 2.12 27.82 67.25
C THR A 39 2.23 26.31 67.02
N PRO A 40 1.84 25.46 67.98
CA PRO A 40 1.82 24.01 67.78
C PRO A 40 1.00 23.58 66.54
N ALA A 41 0.01 24.39 66.15
CA ALA A 41 -0.77 24.18 64.93
C ALA A 41 0.06 24.45 63.65
N ASP A 42 0.94 25.45 63.66
CA ASP A 42 1.79 25.78 62.50
C ASP A 42 2.85 24.71 62.26
N GLN A 43 3.41 24.11 63.32
CA GLN A 43 4.33 22.98 63.20
C GLN A 43 3.65 21.75 62.57
N LEU A 44 2.41 21.44 62.98
CA LEU A 44 1.63 20.34 62.37
C LEU A 44 1.35 20.59 60.89
N ILE A 45 1.12 21.85 60.50
CA ILE A 45 0.91 22.24 59.10
C ILE A 45 2.20 22.04 58.29
N LEU A 46 3.34 22.48 58.81
CA LEU A 46 4.65 22.30 58.15
C LEU A 46 4.97 20.82 57.94
N ASP A 47 4.80 20.01 58.99
CA ASP A 47 5.05 18.57 58.94
C ASP A 47 4.16 17.86 57.90
N ARG A 48 2.91 18.34 57.75
CA ARG A 48 1.98 17.83 56.75
C ARG A 48 2.31 18.30 55.33
N ILE A 49 2.83 19.52 55.18
CA ILE A 49 3.34 20.03 53.90
C ILE A 49 4.56 19.21 53.47
N ASP A 50 5.49 18.91 54.39
CA ASP A 50 6.66 18.08 54.10
C ASP A 50 6.27 16.66 53.69
N GLN A 51 5.28 16.06 54.37
CA GLN A 51 4.72 14.76 53.93
C GLN A 51 4.09 14.83 52.55
N VAL A 52 3.40 15.93 52.21
CA VAL A 52 2.82 16.13 50.87
C VAL A 52 3.90 16.30 49.82
N ASN A 53 4.95 17.09 50.09
CA ASN A 53 6.09 17.28 49.20
C ASN A 53 6.79 15.95 48.89
N ASN A 54 7.09 15.16 49.94
CA ASN A 54 7.68 13.82 49.77
C ASN A 54 6.81 12.89 48.91
N ARG A 55 5.48 12.96 49.05
CA ARG A 55 4.57 12.19 48.20
C ARG A 55 4.54 12.72 46.77
N PHE A 56 4.68 14.03 46.57
CA PHE A 56 4.73 14.64 45.25
C PHE A 56 6.00 14.24 44.51
N ASP A 57 7.15 14.22 45.19
CA ASP A 57 8.43 13.75 44.64
C ASP A 57 8.31 12.29 44.18
N GLN A 58 7.73 11.41 45.01
CA GLN A 58 7.47 10.02 44.63
C GLN A 58 6.53 9.87 43.42
N VAL A 59 5.57 10.79 43.26
CA VAL A 59 4.69 10.81 42.08
C VAL A 59 5.46 11.26 40.86
N ASN A 60 6.35 12.25 40.99
CA ASN A 60 7.19 12.75 39.91
C ASN A 60 8.14 11.65 39.40
N ASP A 61 8.80 10.92 40.31
CA ASP A 61 9.67 9.79 39.96
C ASP A 61 8.92 8.68 39.21
N ARG A 62 7.67 8.41 39.60
CA ARG A 62 6.81 7.44 38.89
C ARG A 62 6.42 7.94 37.52
N PHE A 63 6.18 9.25 37.37
CA PHE A 63 5.85 9.85 36.09
C PHE A 63 7.02 9.76 35.11
N GLU A 64 8.24 10.01 35.59
CA GLU A 64 9.46 9.86 34.80
C GLU A 64 9.64 8.40 34.32
N GLN A 65 9.46 7.42 35.21
CA GLN A 65 9.47 6.00 34.83
C GLN A 65 8.39 5.62 33.81
N VAL A 66 7.21 6.23 33.90
CA VAL A 66 6.14 6.02 32.90
C VAL A 66 6.54 6.61 31.55
N ASN A 67 7.16 7.79 31.55
CA ASN A 67 7.64 8.43 30.33
C ASN A 67 8.71 7.57 29.63
N ASP A 68 9.69 7.06 30.38
CA ASP A 68 10.72 6.15 29.86
C ASP A 68 10.12 4.88 29.24
N ARG A 69 9.08 4.32 29.88
CA ARG A 69 8.37 3.16 29.34
C ARG A 69 7.63 3.51 28.05
N PHE A 70 7.05 4.71 27.98
CA PHE A 70 6.34 5.16 26.79
C PHE A 70 7.31 5.34 25.61
N ASP A 71 8.49 5.90 25.85
CA ASP A 71 9.54 6.03 24.84
C ASP A 71 10.03 4.66 24.35
N GLN A 72 10.18 3.68 25.24
CA GLN A 72 10.48 2.30 24.86
C GLN A 72 9.38 1.67 24.00
N VAL A 73 8.11 1.93 24.31
CA VAL A 73 6.97 1.46 23.53
C VAL A 73 6.96 2.09 22.13
N ASN A 74 7.18 3.40 22.03
CA ASN A 74 7.27 4.10 20.75
C ASN A 74 8.39 3.52 19.87
N ASN A 75 9.57 3.32 20.44
CA ASN A 75 10.69 2.70 19.73
C ASN A 75 10.37 1.29 19.21
N ARG A 76 9.63 0.49 19.99
CA ARG A 76 9.16 -0.84 19.54
C ARG A 76 8.13 -0.73 18.42
N PHE A 77 7.22 0.24 18.50
CA PHE A 77 6.24 0.51 17.44
C PHE A 77 6.92 0.89 16.12
N ASP A 78 7.94 1.75 16.18
CA ASP A 78 8.71 2.13 14.99
C ASP A 78 9.43 0.93 14.37
N GLN A 79 10.02 0.06 15.19
CA GLN A 79 10.62 -1.19 14.71
C GLN A 79 9.60 -2.11 14.05
N VAL A 80 8.41 -2.25 14.62
CA VAL A 80 7.32 -3.05 14.04
C VAL A 80 6.87 -2.47 12.71
N ASN A 81 6.65 -1.14 12.63
CA ASN A 81 6.28 -0.45 11.40
C ASN A 81 7.33 -0.68 10.30
N ASN A 82 8.62 -0.57 10.63
CA ASN A 82 9.69 -0.83 9.67
C ASN A 82 9.67 -2.28 9.15
N ARG A 83 9.41 -3.26 10.02
CA ARG A 83 9.29 -4.67 9.62
C ARG A 83 8.07 -4.90 8.72
N ILE A 84 6.94 -4.25 9.03
CA ILE A 84 5.72 -4.32 8.20
C ILE A 84 6.00 -3.73 6.81
N ASN A 85 6.62 -2.56 6.73
CA ASN A 85 6.98 -1.92 5.46
C ASN A 85 7.91 -2.82 4.62
N HIS A 86 8.89 -3.47 5.25
CA HIS A 86 9.77 -4.41 4.54
C HIS A 86 9.04 -5.65 4.04
N LEU A 87 8.11 -6.20 4.84
CA LEU A 87 7.28 -7.32 4.42
C LEU A 87 6.38 -6.95 3.24
N ASP A 88 5.77 -5.77 3.25
CA ASP A 88 4.91 -5.28 2.18
C ASP A 88 5.68 -5.12 0.86
N GLN A 89 6.88 -4.53 0.91
CA GLN A 89 7.77 -4.42 -0.24
C GLN A 89 8.18 -5.79 -0.80
N SER A 90 8.56 -6.72 0.08
CA SER A 90 8.98 -8.08 -0.30
C SER A 90 7.82 -8.87 -0.92
N LEU A 91 6.62 -8.76 -0.35
CA LEU A 91 5.44 -9.42 -0.86
C LEU A 91 5.04 -8.84 -2.22
N SER A 92 5.03 -7.52 -2.35
CA SER A 92 4.75 -6.84 -3.62
C SER A 92 5.73 -7.26 -4.72
N ALA A 93 7.02 -7.32 -4.42
CA ALA A 93 8.03 -7.79 -5.36
C ALA A 93 7.81 -9.26 -5.79
N ARG A 94 7.46 -10.14 -4.83
CA ARG A 94 7.14 -11.55 -5.11
C ARG A 94 5.88 -11.70 -5.96
N ILE A 95 4.84 -10.91 -5.69
CA ILE A 95 3.60 -10.91 -6.47
C ILE A 95 3.89 -10.48 -7.91
N ASN A 96 4.63 -9.40 -8.10
CA ASN A 96 5.00 -8.93 -9.44
C ASN A 96 5.81 -10.01 -10.19
N GLN A 97 6.78 -10.64 -9.53
CA GLN A 97 7.54 -11.73 -10.14
C GLN A 97 6.66 -12.93 -10.52
N VAL A 98 5.64 -13.26 -9.72
CA VAL A 98 4.69 -14.34 -10.03
C VAL A 98 3.80 -13.95 -11.21
N ASN A 99 3.30 -12.72 -11.24
CA ASN A 99 2.51 -12.20 -12.36
C ASN A 99 3.31 -12.26 -13.67
N ASP A 100 4.57 -11.82 -13.67
CA ASP A 100 5.43 -11.89 -14.86
C ASP A 100 5.62 -13.34 -15.36
N ARG A 101 5.76 -14.30 -14.44
CA ARG A 101 5.86 -15.73 -14.81
C ARG A 101 4.56 -16.25 -15.40
N ILE A 102 3.43 -15.85 -14.83
CA ILE A 102 2.10 -16.22 -15.33
C ILE A 102 1.89 -15.64 -16.72
N ASP A 103 2.23 -14.37 -16.95
CA ASP A 103 2.11 -13.73 -18.26
C ASP A 103 2.98 -14.43 -19.32
N ASN A 104 4.23 -14.76 -18.96
CA ASN A 104 5.12 -15.54 -19.84
C ASN A 104 4.55 -16.94 -20.15
N LEU A 105 3.96 -17.62 -19.18
CA LEU A 105 3.30 -18.91 -19.39
C LEU A 105 2.08 -18.77 -20.32
N TRP A 106 1.26 -17.74 -20.15
CA TRP A 106 0.14 -17.48 -21.05
C TRP A 106 0.58 -17.26 -22.50
N ILE A 107 1.60 -16.43 -22.71
CA ILE A 107 2.13 -16.13 -24.05
C ILE A 107 2.72 -17.38 -24.71
N THR A 108 3.52 -18.15 -23.98
CA THR A 108 4.16 -19.37 -24.52
C THR A 108 3.14 -20.45 -24.83
N MET A 109 2.14 -20.67 -23.97
CA MET A 109 1.06 -21.62 -24.22
C MET A 109 0.23 -21.19 -25.45
N LEU A 110 -0.24 -19.94 -25.50
CA LEU A 110 -1.01 -19.44 -26.64
C LEU A 110 -0.22 -19.52 -27.95
N GLY A 111 1.06 -19.14 -27.94
CA GLY A 111 1.95 -19.26 -29.09
C GLY A 111 2.11 -20.71 -29.56
N GLY A 112 2.30 -21.64 -28.62
CA GLY A 112 2.36 -23.08 -28.91
C GLY A 112 1.05 -23.61 -29.51
N PHE A 113 -0.09 -23.27 -28.91
CA PHE A 113 -1.40 -23.67 -29.42
C PHE A 113 -1.68 -23.12 -30.82
N ILE A 114 -1.40 -21.84 -31.06
CA ILE A 114 -1.55 -21.20 -32.38
C ILE A 114 -0.62 -21.89 -33.40
N GLY A 115 0.62 -22.20 -33.02
CA GLY A 115 1.57 -22.92 -33.87
C GLY A 115 1.05 -24.31 -34.27
N VAL A 116 0.56 -25.10 -33.31
CA VAL A 116 0.01 -26.43 -33.56
C VAL A 116 -1.26 -26.36 -34.41
N MET A 117 -2.20 -25.48 -34.08
CA MET A 117 -3.44 -25.31 -34.84
C MET A 117 -3.18 -24.83 -36.27
N GLY A 118 -2.24 -23.88 -36.45
CA GLY A 118 -1.81 -23.43 -37.76
C GLY A 118 -1.17 -24.56 -38.58
N PHE A 119 -0.33 -25.39 -37.95
CA PHE A 119 0.28 -26.55 -38.59
C PHE A 119 -0.75 -27.59 -39.05
N ILE A 120 -1.69 -27.97 -38.16
CA ILE A 120 -2.77 -28.90 -38.49
C ILE A 120 -3.65 -28.33 -39.60
N GLY A 121 -4.05 -27.06 -39.51
CA GLY A 121 -4.83 -26.38 -40.53
C GLY A 121 -4.13 -26.36 -41.89
N ALA A 122 -2.82 -26.12 -41.91
CA ALA A 122 -2.01 -26.16 -43.13
C ALA A 122 -1.97 -27.58 -43.74
N LEU A 123 -1.81 -28.63 -42.93
CA LEU A 123 -1.84 -30.02 -43.40
C LEU A 123 -3.20 -30.39 -43.98
N VAL A 124 -4.30 -30.06 -43.29
CA VAL A 124 -5.67 -30.35 -43.77
C VAL A 124 -5.99 -29.58 -45.05
N PHE A 125 -5.61 -28.31 -45.13
CA PHE A 125 -5.81 -27.50 -46.33
C PHE A 125 -4.98 -28.03 -47.51
N TRP A 126 -3.74 -28.43 -47.26
CA TRP A 126 -2.87 -29.04 -48.26
C TRP A 126 -3.45 -30.37 -48.76
N ASP A 127 -3.83 -31.27 -47.85
CA ASP A 127 -4.37 -32.60 -48.17
C ASP A 127 -5.62 -32.52 -49.06
N ARG A 128 -6.58 -31.66 -48.67
CA ARG A 128 -7.80 -31.40 -49.46
C ARG A 128 -7.48 -30.88 -50.87
N ARG A 129 -6.44 -30.04 -51.02
CA ARG A 129 -6.03 -29.51 -52.33
C ARG A 129 -5.31 -30.57 -53.18
N THR A 130 -4.52 -31.45 -52.56
CA THR A 130 -3.80 -32.53 -53.26
C THR A 130 -4.73 -33.65 -53.71
N PHE A 131 -5.74 -34.02 -52.93
CA PHE A 131 -6.62 -35.14 -53.24
C PHE A 131 -7.57 -34.85 -54.41
N MET A 132 -8.19 -33.67 -54.42
CA MET A 132 -9.22 -33.31 -55.42
C MET A 132 -8.74 -33.32 -56.87
N LYS A 133 -7.42 -33.25 -57.11
CA LYS A 133 -6.88 -33.39 -58.46
C LYS A 133 -7.03 -34.82 -58.97
N ARG A 134 -6.76 -35.85 -58.14
CA ARG A 134 -6.79 -37.27 -58.57
C ARG A 134 -8.21 -37.76 -58.81
N ALA A 135 -9.13 -37.50 -57.89
CA ALA A 135 -10.53 -37.92 -58.01
C ALA A 135 -11.25 -37.32 -59.25
N LYS A 136 -10.84 -36.13 -59.71
CA LYS A 136 -11.40 -35.54 -60.93
C LYS A 136 -10.92 -36.19 -62.23
N TYR A 137 -9.78 -36.89 -62.24
CA TYR A 137 -9.26 -37.50 -63.47
C TYR A 137 -9.96 -38.83 -63.78
N GLU A 138 -10.13 -39.70 -62.79
CA GLU A 138 -10.78 -41.01 -62.95
C GLU A 138 -12.25 -40.84 -63.34
N MET A 139 -12.97 -39.97 -62.63
CA MET A 139 -14.37 -39.66 -62.94
C MET A 139 -14.55 -39.04 -64.35
N ARG A 140 -13.55 -38.30 -64.86
CA ARG A 140 -13.61 -37.74 -66.23
C ARG A 140 -13.35 -38.78 -67.32
N LEU A 141 -12.64 -39.86 -67.01
CA LEU A 141 -12.35 -40.94 -67.95
C LEU A 141 -13.57 -41.86 -68.11
N GLU A 142 -14.19 -42.25 -67.00
CA GLU A 142 -15.42 -43.06 -67.01
C GLU A 142 -16.56 -42.31 -67.71
N LEU A 143 -16.77 -41.02 -67.39
CA LEU A 143 -17.78 -40.20 -68.08
C LEU A 143 -17.50 -40.02 -69.58
N LYS A 144 -16.24 -40.09 -70.02
CA LYS A 144 -15.90 -40.04 -71.47
C LYS A 144 -16.21 -41.37 -72.15
N GLU A 145 -15.94 -42.49 -71.48
CA GLU A 145 -16.19 -43.81 -72.03
C GLU A 145 -17.69 -44.11 -72.09
N ASP A 146 -18.42 -43.77 -71.03
CA ASP A 146 -19.88 -43.90 -71.00
C ASP A 146 -20.52 -43.01 -72.06
N ARG A 147 -20.04 -41.77 -72.23
CA ARG A 147 -20.50 -40.91 -73.33
C ARG A 147 -20.26 -41.54 -74.69
N LYS A 148 -19.08 -42.12 -74.95
CA LYS A 148 -18.78 -42.80 -76.21
C LYS A 148 -19.67 -44.03 -76.45
N LYS A 149 -19.95 -44.81 -75.40
CA LYS A 149 -20.88 -45.95 -75.48
C LYS A 149 -22.29 -45.48 -75.82
N MET A 150 -22.76 -44.39 -75.19
CA MET A 150 -24.03 -43.77 -75.51
C MET A 150 -24.09 -43.28 -76.97
N ASP A 151 -23.05 -42.59 -77.46
CA ASP A 151 -22.98 -42.15 -78.87
C ASP A 151 -23.02 -43.34 -79.85
N GLY A 152 -22.38 -44.46 -79.51
CA GLY A 152 -22.41 -45.70 -80.29
C GLY A 152 -23.79 -46.36 -80.32
N ILE A 153 -24.47 -46.42 -79.17
CA ILE A 153 -25.85 -46.93 -79.06
C ILE A 153 -26.80 -46.06 -79.88
N LEU A 154 -26.69 -44.73 -79.79
CA LEU A 154 -27.47 -43.80 -80.60
C LEU A 154 -27.27 -44.01 -82.10
N THR A 155 -26.01 -44.24 -82.51
CA THR A 155 -25.69 -44.50 -83.92
C THR A 155 -26.27 -45.83 -84.41
N ALA A 156 -26.24 -46.87 -83.58
CA ALA A 156 -26.83 -48.17 -83.90
C ALA A 156 -28.36 -48.11 -83.95
N LEU A 157 -29.00 -47.42 -83.00
CA LEU A 157 -30.44 -47.16 -83.00
C LEU A 157 -30.87 -46.35 -84.22
N LYS A 158 -30.10 -45.31 -84.61
CA LYS A 158 -30.33 -44.53 -85.82
C LYS A 158 -30.20 -45.37 -87.10
N LYS A 159 -29.34 -46.38 -87.12
CA LYS A 159 -29.22 -47.31 -88.25
C LYS A 159 -30.39 -48.31 -88.30
N LEU A 160 -30.96 -48.65 -87.13
CA LEU A 160 -32.11 -49.55 -87.02
C LEU A 160 -33.44 -48.87 -87.35
N ASP A 161 -33.57 -47.56 -87.06
CA ASP A 161 -34.68 -46.70 -87.49
C ASP A 161 -34.96 -46.81 -89.01
N VAL A 162 -33.90 -46.93 -89.82
CA VAL A 162 -34.02 -47.10 -91.27
C VAL A 162 -34.77 -48.39 -91.68
N HIS A 163 -34.77 -49.42 -90.83
CA HIS A 163 -35.43 -50.70 -91.10
C HIS A 163 -36.76 -50.89 -90.34
N PHE A 164 -37.01 -50.13 -89.26
CA PHE A 164 -38.22 -50.22 -88.44
C PHE A 164 -38.76 -48.83 -88.08
N PRO A 165 -39.90 -48.38 -88.64
CA PRO A 165 -40.42 -47.02 -88.44
C PRO A 165 -40.87 -46.73 -86.99
N GLU A 166 -41.16 -47.77 -86.20
CA GLU A 166 -41.55 -47.64 -84.77
C GLU A 166 -40.38 -47.18 -83.88
N VAL A 167 -39.13 -47.48 -84.26
CA VAL A 167 -37.94 -47.12 -83.47
C VAL A 167 -37.63 -45.63 -83.60
N GLY A 168 -37.77 -45.05 -84.81
CA GLY A 168 -37.60 -43.62 -85.04
C GLY A 168 -38.56 -42.72 -84.28
N GLU A 169 -39.80 -43.18 -84.07
CA GLU A 169 -40.80 -42.44 -83.31
C GLU A 169 -40.40 -42.34 -81.83
N VAL A 170 -39.87 -43.43 -81.26
CA VAL A 170 -39.33 -43.45 -79.89
C VAL A 170 -38.08 -42.54 -79.80
N LEU A 171 -37.13 -42.62 -80.73
CA LEU A 171 -35.96 -41.72 -80.73
C LEU A 171 -36.34 -40.23 -80.84
N ARG A 172 -37.35 -39.88 -81.65
CA ARG A 172 -37.85 -38.51 -81.76
C ARG A 172 -38.50 -38.03 -80.47
N SER A 173 -39.24 -38.90 -79.76
CA SER A 173 -39.88 -38.54 -78.48
C SER A 173 -38.86 -38.23 -77.36
N PHE A 174 -37.67 -38.82 -77.42
CA PHE A 174 -36.56 -38.51 -76.52
C PHE A 174 -35.68 -37.32 -76.99
N GLY A 175 -36.01 -36.69 -78.13
CA GLY A 175 -35.27 -35.54 -78.67
C GLY A 175 -33.85 -35.84 -79.18
N LEU A 176 -33.59 -37.11 -79.53
CA LEU A 176 -32.26 -37.61 -79.92
C LEU A 176 -32.03 -37.64 -81.45
N LEU A 177 -33.02 -37.20 -82.23
CA LEU A 177 -33.06 -37.23 -83.70
C LEU A 177 -33.63 -35.92 -84.25
#